data_AF-A0A4V2XRN2-F1
#
_entry.id   AF-A0A4V2XRN2-F1
#
_cell.length_a   1.000
_cell.length_b   1.000
_cell.length_c   1.000
_cell.angle_alpha   90.00
_cell.angle_beta   90.00
_cell.angle_gamma   90.00
#
_symmetry.space_group_name_H-M   'P 1'
#
loop_
_entity.id
_entity.type
_entity.pdbx_description
1 polymer ?
#
loop_
_entity_poly.entity_id
_entity_poly.type
_entity_poly.pdbx_seq_one_letter_code
_entity_poly.pdbx_strand_id
1 'polypeptide(L)' 'MIPGTTYLLGGEPVTALVAWRQQRVSERLDNGPHLTTKTTTPRNVLIRRADGSMDVRPFRGLRRPKAND' A
#
# COMPACT_ATOMS: atom_id res chain seq x y z
N MET A 1 -0.85 2.75 5.87
CA MET A 1 -1.99 2.05 5.25
C MET A 1 -2.79 1.41 6.38
N ILE A 2 -4.11 1.40 6.29
CA ILE A 2 -5.02 0.84 7.29
C ILE A 2 -5.73 -0.34 6.61
N PRO A 3 -5.55 -1.59 7.06
CA PRO A 3 -6.33 -2.73 6.59
C PRO A 3 -7.85 -2.47 6.69
N GLY A 4 -8.62 -3.03 5.76
CA GLY A 4 -10.07 -2.80 5.64
C GLY A 4 -10.44 -1.47 4.97
N THR A 5 -9.48 -0.58 4.69
CA THR A 5 -9.74 0.69 3.99
C THR A 5 -9.71 0.53 2.47
N THR A 6 -10.58 1.25 1.78
CA THR A 6 -10.60 1.38 0.31
C THR A 6 -9.59 2.42 -0.19
N TYR A 7 -8.84 2.06 -1.22
CA TYR A 7 -7.87 2.89 -1.94
C TYR A 7 -8.18 2.88 -3.43
N LEU A 8 -7.51 3.75 -4.19
CA LEU A 8 -7.52 3.77 -5.64
C LEU A 8 -6.20 3.26 -6.19
N LEU A 9 -6.26 2.32 -7.14
CA LEU A 9 -5.16 1.83 -7.95
C LEU A 9 -5.42 2.18 -9.41
N GLY A 10 -4.72 3.19 -9.93
CA GLY A 10 -4.93 3.64 -11.30
C GLY A 10 -6.34 4.19 -11.57
N GLY A 11 -7.02 4.71 -10.53
CA GLY A 11 -8.41 5.17 -10.61
C GLY A 11 -9.43 4.14 -10.11
N GLU A 12 -9.07 2.87 -10.06
CA GLU A 12 -9.98 1.78 -9.68
C GLU A 12 -9.99 1.52 -8.17
N PRO A 13 -11.17 1.29 -7.55
CA PRO A 13 -11.26 1.01 -6.13
C PRO A 13 -10.71 -0.38 -5.78
N VAL A 14 -9.87 -0.43 -4.75
CA VAL A 14 -9.29 -1.66 -4.19
C VAL A 14 -9.32 -1.62 -2.66
N THR A 15 -9.63 -2.75 -2.02
CA THR A 15 -9.59 -2.85 -0.56
C THR A 15 -8.24 -3.39 -0.11
N ALA A 16 -7.56 -2.70 0.80
CA ALA A 16 -6.34 -3.22 1.41
C ALA A 16 -6.69 -4.24 2.50
N LEU A 17 -6.25 -5.48 2.35
CA LEU A 17 -6.58 -6.56 3.29
C LEU A 17 -5.51 -6.75 4.37
N VAL A 18 -4.23 -6.67 3.99
CA VAL A 18 -3.11 -6.89 4.90
C VAL A 18 -2.04 -5.82 4.65
N ALA A 19 -1.63 -5.15 5.72
CA ALA A 19 -0.44 -4.33 5.74
C ALA A 19 0.68 -5.16 6.34
N TRP A 20 1.73 -5.46 5.56
CA TRP A 20 2.94 -5.99 6.15
C TRP A 20 3.53 -4.96 7.13
N ARG A 21 4.06 -5.47 8.24
CA ARG A 21 4.60 -4.66 9.34
C ARG A 21 5.51 -3.54 8.82
N GLN A 22 5.43 -2.38 9.45
CA GLN A 22 6.38 -1.30 9.19
C GLN A 22 7.80 -1.81 9.47
N GLN A 23 8.73 -1.47 8.58
CA GLN A 23 10.12 -1.84 8.78
C GLN A 23 10.68 -1.04 9.95
N ARG A 24 11.30 -1.72 10.92
CA ARG A 24 11.95 -1.04 12.04
C ARG A 24 13.19 -0.29 11.53
N VAL A 25 13.58 0.77 12.24
CA VAL A 25 14.81 1.53 11.91
C VAL A 25 16.04 0.61 11.88
N SER A 26 16.11 -0.36 12.80
CA SER A 26 17.18 -1.36 12.89
C SER A 26 17.17 -2.41 11.78
N GLU A 27 16.07 -2.54 11.04
CA GLU A 27 15.89 -3.54 9.98
C GLU A 27 16.02 -2.92 8.59
N ARG A 28 16.35 -1.63 8.51
CA ARG A 28 16.38 -0.83 7.29
C ARG A 28 17.34 -1.47 6.30
N LEU A 29 16.81 -1.88 5.15
CA LEU A 29 17.65 -2.28 4.03
C LEU A 29 18.14 -0.99 3.38
N ASP A 30 19.35 -1.01 2.83
CA ASP A 30 19.84 0.12 2.07
C ASP A 30 18.84 0.47 0.97
N ASN A 31 18.27 1.66 1.10
CA ASN A 31 17.40 2.20 0.07
C ASN A 31 18.34 2.60 -1.06
N GLY A 32 18.49 1.74 -2.06
CA GLY A 32 19.18 2.10 -3.31
C GLY A 32 18.62 3.42 -3.88
N PRO A 33 19.34 4.08 -4.80
CA PRO A 33 19.13 5.47 -5.19
C PRO A 33 17.72 5.82 -5.74
N HIS A 34 16.87 4.82 -5.99
CA HIS A 34 15.52 4.98 -6.53
C HIS A 34 14.39 4.62 -5.55
N LEU A 35 14.71 4.25 -4.31
CA LEU A 35 13.75 3.83 -3.28
C LEU A 35 13.54 4.93 -2.21
N THR A 36 12.76 5.95 -2.55
CA THR A 36 12.40 7.08 -1.67
C THR A 36 11.10 6.88 -0.88
N THR A 37 10.90 5.70 -0.28
CA THR A 37 9.73 5.46 0.57
C THR A 37 10.00 5.89 2.01
N LYS A 38 9.05 6.58 2.67
CA LYS A 38 9.14 6.85 4.12
C LYS A 38 9.25 5.52 4.87
N THR A 39 10.04 5.46 5.93
CA THR A 39 10.27 4.26 6.77
C THR A 39 8.98 3.62 7.32
N THR A 40 7.95 4.43 7.53
CA THR A 40 6.63 4.00 8.00
C THR A 40 5.69 3.52 6.89
N THR A 41 6.15 3.53 5.63
CA THR A 41 5.35 3.09 4.48
C THR A 41 5.43 1.57 4.37
N PRO A 42 4.30 0.85 4.39
CA PRO A 42 4.31 -0.59 4.14
C PRO A 42 4.87 -0.84 2.73
N ARG A 43 5.83 -1.76 2.62
CA ARG A 43 6.48 -2.06 1.33
C ARG A 43 5.50 -2.73 0.38
N ASN A 44 4.94 -3.86 0.81
CA ASN A 44 3.96 -4.63 0.06
C ASN A 44 2.62 -4.66 0.79
N VAL A 45 1.55 -4.76 0.01
CA VAL A 45 0.17 -4.84 0.49
C VAL A 45 -0.58 -5.88 -0.30
N LEU A 46 -1.41 -6.66 0.39
CA LEU A 46 -2.42 -7.51 -0.25
C LEU A 46 -3.66 -6.65 -0.50
N ILE A 47 -4.11 -6.60 -1.75
CA ILE A 47 -5.34 -5.93 -2.14
C ILE A 47 -6.37 -6.92 -2.67
N ARG A 48 -7.65 -6.56 -2.55
CA ARG A 48 -8.76 -7.18 -3.27
C ARG A 48 -9.37 -6.19 -4.25
N ARG A 49 -9.55 -6.61 -5.49
CA ARG A 49 -10.20 -5.83 -6.57
C ARG A 49 -11.73 -6.01 -6.51
N ALA A 50 -12.44 -5.20 -7.30
CA ALA A 50 -13.90 -5.25 -7.38
C ALA A 50 -14.43 -6.61 -7.90
N ASP A 51 -13.69 -7.26 -8.78
CA ASP A 51 -13.99 -8.60 -9.30
C ASP A 51 -13.72 -9.75 -8.30
N GLY A 52 -13.25 -9.43 -7.09
CA GLY A 52 -12.92 -10.42 -6.06
C GLY A 52 -11.51 -10.99 -6.14
N SER A 53 -10.75 -10.71 -7.20
CA SER A 53 -9.35 -11.15 -7.32
C SER A 53 -8.45 -10.48 -6.27
N MET A 54 -7.38 -11.18 -5.89
CA MET A 54 -6.40 -10.73 -4.89
C MET A 54 -4.99 -10.66 -5.46
N ASP A 55 -4.23 -9.66 -5.04
CA ASP A 55 -2.85 -9.43 -5.53
C ASP A 55 -1.96 -8.79 -4.45
N VAL A 56 -0.68 -9.17 -4.41
CA VAL A 56 0.34 -8.59 -3.51
C VAL A 56 1.25 -7.67 -4.31
N ARG A 57 1.27 -6.38 -3.96
CA ARG A 57 2.05 -5.38 -4.71
C ARG A 57 2.63 -4.28 -3.81
N PRO A 58 3.57 -3.48 -4.33
CA PRO A 58 4.06 -2.33 -3.59
C PRO A 58 2.95 -1.33 -3.22
N PHE A 59 3.00 -0.73 -2.03
CA PHE A 59 2.06 0.34 -1.66
C PHE A 59 2.18 1.59 -2.55
N ARG A 60 3.32 1.75 -3.24
CA ARG A 60 3.57 2.86 -4.16
C ARG A 60 2.44 2.96 -5.19
N GLY A 61 1.92 4.19 -5.34
CA GLY A 61 0.86 4.51 -6.31
C GLY A 61 -0.57 4.34 -5.80
N LEU A 62 -0.80 3.71 -4.64
CA LEU A 62 -2.14 3.67 -4.04
C LEU A 62 -2.49 5.03 -3.43
N ARG A 63 -3.67 5.55 -3.77
CA ARG A 63 -4.19 6.82 -3.27
C ARG A 63 -5.44 6.59 -2.43
N ARG A 64 -5.68 7.42 -1.41
CA ARG A 64 -7.00 7.44 -0.76
C ARG A 64 -8.00 8.07 -1.73
N PRO A 65 -9.24 7.56 -1.81
CA PRO A 65 -10.32 8.31 -2.44
C PRO A 65 -10.41 9.68 -1.77
N LYS A 66 -10.63 10.74 -2.55
CA LYS A 66 -11.05 12.01 -1.93
C LYS A 66 -12.40 11.76 -1.26
N ALA A 67 -12.59 12.32 -0.06
CA ALA A 67 -13.94 12.39 0.48
C ALA A 67 -14.78 13.17 -0.54
N ASN A 68 -15.89 12.59 -0.98
CA ASN A 68 -16.91 13.38 -1.65
C ASN A 68 -17.52 14.25 -0.54
N ASP A 69 -17.38 15.57 -0.64
CA ASP A 69 -18.19 16.54 0.10
C ASP A 69 -19.67 16.40 -0.29
#